data_AF-A0A0F8WL02-F1
#
_entry.id   AF-A0A0F8WL02-F1
#
_cell.length_a   1.000
_cell.length_b   1.000
_cell.length_c   1.000
_cell.angle_alpha   90.00
_cell.angle_beta   90.00
_cell.angle_gamma   90.00
#
_symmetry.space_group_name_H-M   'P 1'
#
loop_
_entity.id
_entity.type
_entity.pdbx_description
1 polymer ?
#
loop_
_entity_poly.entity_id
_entity_poly.type
_entity_poly.pdbx_seq_one_letter_code
_entity_poly.pdbx_strand_id
1 'polypeptide(L)'
;GRESDDIDIAVDKMSGVKFAEYVKKYADMQGEKSSVGVIKAAPEQSKHLETAIVHLLERSIDFVNLRTEKYDEKSRIPKIVPTESPEEDAHRRDLTINALFYNINTGEVEDYIGGLDDIREGVIKTPIPPKETLMEDPLRALRYIRFASRFGFKIDDDIVEAVRDEDVQDAFRNKVSRERMEKEKRKMLTGPNPKLAMELIRDFQLRSEVLKLPEKYEEWEMDQNSPYHQLNVWDHTMETLNNLQEIIKSRNVSDADKFVLNLAALLHDVGKLDPEIKGVKEVEGKVTHTYHGHEDASIRAAEYILRNLPGVRVEEIERVKNLIDGARRVNPQRQKTDEISKMSRKALGKFVRL
;
A
#
# COMPACT_ATOMS: atom_id res chain seq x y z
N GLY A 1 16.31 6.04 -16.43
CA GLY A 1 15.43 5.39 -15.44
C GLY A 1 15.21 6.33 -14.27
N ARG A 2 14.45 5.91 -13.25
CA ARG A 2 14.41 6.58 -11.93
C ARG A 2 15.57 6.05 -11.08
N GLU A 3 16.02 6.81 -10.10
CA GLU A 3 17.01 6.33 -9.13
C GLU A 3 16.42 5.24 -8.22
N SER A 4 17.26 4.29 -7.80
CA SER A 4 16.94 3.23 -6.84
C SER A 4 18.00 3.18 -5.76
N ASP A 5 17.57 3.28 -4.51
CA ASP A 5 18.44 3.14 -3.33
C ASP A 5 18.51 1.68 -2.85
N ASP A 6 17.68 0.81 -3.43
CA ASP A 6 17.55 -0.61 -3.10
C ASP A 6 18.16 -1.42 -4.25
N ILE A 7 19.19 -2.22 -3.94
CA ILE A 7 19.95 -3.03 -4.92
C ILE A 7 20.02 -4.47 -4.43
N ASP A 8 19.28 -5.34 -5.11
CA ASP A 8 19.34 -6.78 -4.92
C ASP A 8 20.29 -7.41 -5.95
N ILE A 9 21.31 -8.14 -5.51
CA ILE A 9 22.20 -8.93 -6.35
C ILE A 9 21.93 -10.42 -6.11
N ALA A 10 21.38 -11.09 -7.13
CA ALA A 10 21.17 -12.52 -7.11
C ALA A 10 22.49 -13.29 -7.36
N VAL A 11 22.72 -14.33 -6.56
CA VAL A 11 23.91 -15.20 -6.63
C VAL A 11 23.47 -16.64 -6.89
N ASP A 12 24.08 -17.26 -7.89
CA ASP A 12 23.74 -18.60 -8.43
C ASP A 12 24.57 -19.73 -7.79
N LYS A 13 25.89 -19.58 -7.69
CA LYS A 13 26.83 -20.67 -7.35
C LYS A 13 27.17 -20.82 -5.87
N MET A 14 26.72 -19.89 -5.03
CA MET A 14 26.97 -19.92 -3.59
C MET A 14 25.92 -19.12 -2.81
N SER A 15 25.89 -19.28 -1.49
CA SER A 15 24.98 -18.48 -0.66
C SER A 15 25.33 -16.99 -0.73
N GLY A 16 24.30 -16.13 -0.66
CA GLY A 16 24.49 -14.68 -0.60
C GLY A 16 25.40 -14.25 0.56
N VAL A 17 25.31 -14.94 1.70
CA VAL A 17 26.19 -14.75 2.86
C VAL A 17 27.65 -15.03 2.53
N LYS A 18 27.94 -16.17 1.90
CA LYS A 18 29.32 -16.52 1.53
C LYS A 18 29.88 -15.54 0.50
N PHE A 19 29.05 -15.11 -0.45
CA PHE A 19 29.46 -14.09 -1.43
C PHE A 19 29.75 -12.75 -0.77
N ALA A 20 28.87 -12.29 0.14
CA ALA A 20 29.05 -11.07 0.92
C ALA A 20 30.36 -11.06 1.72
N GLU A 21 30.76 -12.19 2.31
CA GLU A 21 32.05 -12.33 2.99
C GLU A 21 33.25 -12.14 2.05
N TYR A 22 33.18 -12.64 0.82
CA TYR A 22 34.23 -12.42 -0.19
C TYR A 22 34.28 -10.97 -0.64
N VAL A 23 33.11 -10.35 -0.88
CA VAL A 23 33.01 -8.93 -1.24
C VAL A 23 33.63 -8.05 -0.14
N LYS A 24 33.32 -8.32 1.13
CA LYS A 24 33.92 -7.65 2.27
C LYS A 24 35.44 -7.77 2.28
N LYS A 25 35.95 -9.01 2.17
CA LYS A 25 37.40 -9.26 2.15
C LYS A 25 38.10 -8.49 1.02
N TYR A 26 37.47 -8.44 -0.16
CA TYR A 26 38.00 -7.67 -1.28
C TYR A 26 37.97 -6.16 -1.03
N ALA A 27 36.87 -5.63 -0.48
CA ALA A 27 36.74 -4.22 -0.12
C ALA A 27 37.81 -3.80 0.92
N ASP A 28 38.01 -4.63 1.95
CA ASP A 28 39.04 -4.40 2.97
C ASP A 28 40.45 -4.35 2.35
N MET A 29 40.73 -5.18 1.34
CA MET A 29 42.01 -5.15 0.60
C MET A 29 42.19 -3.88 -0.25
N GLN A 30 41.10 -3.29 -0.73
CA GLN A 30 41.12 -2.01 -1.47
C GLN A 30 41.16 -0.79 -0.53
N GLY A 31 41.09 -0.99 0.79
CA GLY A 31 41.01 0.10 1.76
C GLY A 31 39.62 0.74 1.86
N GLU A 32 38.59 0.07 1.32
CA GLU A 32 37.20 0.54 1.36
C GLU A 32 36.52 0.14 2.66
N LYS A 33 35.77 1.06 3.25
CA LYS A 33 34.97 0.75 4.45
C LYS A 33 33.79 -0.12 4.05
N SER A 34 33.69 -1.31 4.64
CA SER A 34 32.57 -2.22 4.40
C SER A 34 32.08 -2.90 5.68
N SER A 35 30.79 -3.22 5.75
CA SER A 35 30.23 -4.06 6.82
C SER A 35 29.23 -5.07 6.24
N VAL A 36 29.10 -6.21 6.92
CA VAL A 36 28.20 -7.30 6.50
C VAL A 36 27.26 -7.60 7.65
N GLY A 37 25.96 -7.50 7.39
CA GLY A 37 24.89 -8.01 8.24
C GLY A 37 24.26 -9.24 7.62
N VAL A 38 23.83 -10.20 8.43
CA VAL A 38 23.13 -11.40 7.96
C VAL A 38 21.71 -11.39 8.49
N ILE A 39 20.74 -11.41 7.58
CA ILE A 39 19.34 -11.64 7.89
C ILE A 39 19.08 -13.14 7.75
N LYS A 40 18.81 -13.79 8.89
CA LYS A 40 18.47 -15.22 8.90
C LYS A 40 17.11 -15.47 8.24
N ALA A 41 16.94 -16.67 7.70
CA ALA A 41 15.65 -17.13 7.20
C ALA A 41 14.61 -17.08 8.33
N ALA A 42 13.43 -16.56 8.01
CA ALA A 42 12.25 -16.45 8.85
C ALA A 42 11.02 -16.84 8.00
N PRO A 43 10.77 -18.15 7.79
CA PRO A 43 9.66 -18.64 6.95
C PRO A 43 8.29 -18.11 7.37
N GLU A 44 8.08 -17.88 8.67
CA GLU A 44 6.88 -17.27 9.25
C GLU A 44 6.66 -15.80 8.84
N GLN A 45 7.71 -15.14 8.35
CA GLN A 45 7.67 -13.80 7.76
C GLN A 45 7.72 -13.83 6.22
N SER A 46 7.53 -15.01 5.62
CA SER A 46 7.73 -15.28 4.19
C SER A 46 9.17 -15.03 3.70
N LYS A 47 10.16 -15.12 4.60
CA LYS A 47 11.60 -15.04 4.29
C LYS A 47 12.23 -16.42 4.34
N HIS A 48 12.14 -17.16 3.24
CA HIS A 48 12.46 -18.60 3.26
C HIS A 48 13.95 -18.94 3.07
N LEU A 49 14.76 -17.99 2.60
CA LEU A 49 16.21 -18.13 2.48
C LEU A 49 16.91 -17.04 3.27
N GLU A 50 18.16 -17.31 3.66
CA GLU A 50 19.02 -16.30 4.28
C GLU A 50 19.36 -15.21 3.26
N THR A 51 19.45 -13.97 3.72
CA THR A 51 19.85 -12.82 2.91
C THR A 51 21.01 -12.13 3.61
N ALA A 52 22.03 -11.76 2.84
CA ALA A 52 23.15 -11.01 3.38
C ALA A 52 23.06 -9.56 2.91
N ILE A 53 23.09 -8.64 3.87
CA ILE A 53 23.13 -7.21 3.60
C ILE A 53 24.57 -6.76 3.75
N VAL A 54 25.09 -6.09 2.73
CA VAL A 54 26.42 -5.50 2.76
C VAL A 54 26.28 -4.00 2.62
N HIS A 55 26.83 -3.27 3.60
CA HIS A 55 27.02 -1.84 3.45
C HIS A 55 28.38 -1.60 2.79
N LEU A 56 28.34 -1.11 1.55
CA LEU A 56 29.51 -0.89 0.70
C LEU A 56 29.32 0.42 -0.07
N LEU A 57 30.35 1.27 -0.14
CA LEU A 57 30.31 2.56 -0.85
C LEU A 57 29.11 3.44 -0.46
N GLU A 58 28.81 3.51 0.85
CA GLU A 58 27.65 4.24 1.41
C GLU A 58 26.27 3.74 0.94
N ARG A 59 26.21 2.57 0.29
CA ARG A 59 24.96 1.93 -0.15
C ARG A 59 24.71 0.62 0.58
N SER A 60 23.44 0.25 0.68
CA SER A 60 23.03 -1.08 1.11
C SER A 60 22.86 -1.96 -0.12
N ILE A 61 23.50 -3.13 -0.13
CA ILE A 61 23.41 -4.11 -1.20
C ILE A 61 22.98 -5.44 -0.59
N ASP A 62 21.90 -5.99 -1.11
CA ASP A 62 21.34 -7.25 -0.63
C ASP A 62 21.78 -8.39 -1.56
N PHE A 63 22.59 -9.30 -1.04
CA PHE A 63 22.95 -10.53 -1.75
C PHE A 63 21.94 -11.62 -1.43
N VAL A 64 21.20 -12.01 -2.47
CA VAL A 64 20.11 -12.99 -2.40
C VAL A 64 20.46 -14.22 -3.22
N ASN A 65 19.94 -15.37 -2.82
CA ASN A 65 20.00 -16.57 -3.64
C ASN A 65 18.80 -16.63 -4.59
N LEU A 66 19.06 -17.09 -5.82
CA LEU A 66 18.00 -17.57 -6.70
C LEU A 66 17.28 -18.73 -6.03
N ARG A 67 15.96 -18.81 -6.17
CA ARG A 67 15.13 -19.81 -5.47
C ARG A 67 14.13 -20.50 -6.37
N THR A 68 13.91 -21.78 -6.12
CA THR A 68 12.89 -22.61 -6.74
C THR A 68 12.07 -23.34 -5.68
N GLU A 69 11.07 -24.11 -6.11
CA GLU A 69 10.24 -24.96 -5.26
C GLU A 69 10.61 -26.44 -5.46
N LYS A 70 10.75 -27.16 -4.35
CA LYS A 70 10.81 -28.63 -4.36
C LYS A 70 9.68 -29.19 -3.52
N TYR A 71 8.85 -30.01 -4.15
CA TYR A 71 7.84 -30.80 -3.47
C TYR A 71 8.50 -32.05 -2.85
N ASP A 72 8.17 -32.31 -1.60
CA ASP A 72 8.51 -33.57 -0.93
C ASP A 72 7.39 -34.57 -1.25
N GLU A 73 7.72 -35.81 -1.60
CA GLU A 73 6.74 -36.86 -1.93
C GLU A 73 5.69 -37.05 -0.81
N LYS A 74 6.02 -36.65 0.43
CA LYS A 74 5.17 -36.76 1.61
C LYS A 74 4.45 -35.48 2.01
N SER A 75 4.71 -34.35 1.36
CA SER A 75 4.16 -33.04 1.74
C SER A 75 3.63 -32.29 0.53
N ARG A 76 2.38 -31.82 0.62
CA ARG A 76 1.79 -30.89 -0.37
C ARG A 76 2.30 -29.46 -0.24
N ILE A 77 3.12 -29.16 0.77
CA ILE A 77 3.73 -27.85 0.99
C ILE A 77 5.14 -27.87 0.36
N PRO A 78 5.41 -27.03 -0.65
CA PRO A 78 6.73 -26.96 -1.29
C PRO A 78 7.77 -26.38 -0.33
N LYS A 79 9.00 -26.91 -0.41
CA LYS A 79 10.17 -26.33 0.23
C LYS A 79 10.88 -25.41 -0.75
N ILE A 80 11.21 -24.23 -0.27
CA ILE A 80 11.93 -23.23 -1.04
C ILE A 80 13.41 -23.53 -0.92
N VAL A 81 14.06 -23.78 -2.04
CA VAL A 81 15.47 -24.17 -2.10
C VAL A 81 16.23 -23.28 -3.08
N PRO A 82 17.55 -23.11 -2.90
CA PRO A 82 18.38 -22.44 -3.88
C PRO A 82 18.32 -23.14 -5.24
N THR A 83 18.40 -22.36 -6.31
CA THR A 83 18.58 -22.84 -7.69
C THR A 83 19.69 -22.05 -8.38
N GLU A 84 20.19 -22.56 -9.50
CA GLU A 84 21.12 -21.86 -10.39
C GLU A 84 20.38 -21.21 -11.58
N SER A 85 19.06 -21.41 -11.71
CA SER A 85 18.26 -20.91 -12.82
C SER A 85 17.55 -19.59 -12.47
N PRO A 86 17.89 -18.46 -13.12
CA PRO A 86 17.15 -17.21 -12.96
C PRO A 86 15.69 -17.30 -13.43
N GLU A 87 15.42 -18.13 -14.44
CA GLU A 87 14.06 -18.41 -14.93
C GLU A 87 13.18 -19.05 -13.85
N GLU A 88 13.72 -20.03 -13.12
CA GLU A 88 12.99 -20.64 -12.00
C GLU A 88 12.72 -19.62 -10.87
N ASP A 89 13.66 -18.71 -10.58
CA ASP A 89 13.45 -17.62 -9.62
C ASP A 89 12.39 -16.63 -10.10
N ALA A 90 12.40 -16.30 -11.40
CA ALA A 90 11.46 -15.37 -12.02
C ALA A 90 10.00 -15.80 -11.78
N HIS A 91 9.70 -17.10 -11.93
CA HIS A 91 8.36 -17.65 -11.72
C HIS A 91 7.86 -17.53 -10.27
N ARG A 92 8.77 -17.39 -9.29
CA ARG A 92 8.42 -17.27 -7.88
C ARG A 92 8.24 -15.84 -7.40
N ARG A 93 8.58 -14.86 -8.23
CA ARG A 93 8.44 -13.44 -7.88
C ARG A 93 6.98 -13.03 -7.90
N ASP A 94 6.73 -11.88 -7.28
CA ASP A 94 5.36 -11.39 -7.10
C ASP A 94 4.77 -10.85 -8.40
N LEU A 95 5.58 -10.15 -9.20
CA LEU A 95 5.20 -9.44 -10.42
C LEU A 95 6.21 -9.64 -11.53
N THR A 96 5.72 -9.66 -12.78
CA THR A 96 6.55 -9.74 -13.99
C THR A 96 7.58 -8.61 -14.06
N ILE A 97 7.15 -7.39 -13.76
CA ILE A 97 8.00 -6.18 -13.77
C ILE A 97 9.13 -6.20 -12.71
N ASN A 98 9.02 -7.04 -11.67
CA ASN A 98 10.01 -7.20 -10.61
C ASN A 98 10.90 -8.44 -10.82
N ALA A 99 10.72 -9.17 -11.92
CA ALA A 99 11.41 -10.41 -12.25
C ALA A 99 12.37 -10.28 -13.44
N LEU A 100 12.74 -9.05 -13.76
CA LEU A 100 13.79 -8.75 -14.72
C LEU A 100 15.15 -8.89 -14.05
N PHE A 101 16.08 -9.56 -14.71
CA PHE A 101 17.45 -9.69 -14.26
C PHE A 101 18.37 -8.84 -15.15
N TYR A 102 19.37 -8.21 -14.55
CA TYR A 102 20.45 -7.58 -15.28
C TYR A 102 21.72 -8.36 -15.06
N ASN A 103 22.24 -8.99 -16.12
CA ASN A 103 23.41 -9.82 -16.04
C ASN A 103 24.67 -8.94 -16.14
N ILE A 104 25.37 -8.78 -15.01
CA ILE A 104 26.55 -7.93 -14.93
C ILE A 104 27.73 -8.42 -15.78
N ASN A 105 27.74 -9.70 -16.19
CA ASN A 105 28.82 -10.27 -16.99
C ASN A 105 28.62 -10.00 -18.49
N THR A 106 27.36 -10.05 -18.96
CA THR A 106 27.03 -9.82 -20.37
C THR A 106 26.62 -8.38 -20.65
N GLY A 107 26.14 -7.65 -19.64
CA GLY A 107 25.59 -6.30 -19.77
C GLY A 107 24.17 -6.28 -20.34
N GLU A 108 23.45 -7.40 -20.29
CA GLU A 108 22.14 -7.57 -20.90
C GLU A 108 21.03 -7.69 -19.85
N VAL A 109 19.81 -7.31 -20.25
CA VAL A 109 18.59 -7.57 -19.47
C VAL A 109 18.02 -8.92 -19.90
N GLU A 110 17.88 -9.81 -18.93
CA GLU A 110 17.27 -11.13 -19.09
C GLU A 110 15.82 -11.07 -18.61
N ASP A 111 14.89 -11.33 -19.53
CA ASP A 111 13.45 -11.33 -19.28
C ASP A 111 12.86 -12.70 -19.65
N TYR A 112 12.56 -13.49 -18.63
CA TYR A 112 12.08 -14.86 -18.79
C TYR A 112 10.55 -14.96 -18.84
N ILE A 113 9.84 -13.89 -18.46
CA ILE A 113 8.39 -13.94 -18.22
C ILE A 113 7.61 -12.76 -18.81
N GLY A 114 8.25 -11.95 -19.65
CA GLY A 114 7.61 -10.84 -20.38
C GLY A 114 7.47 -9.55 -19.58
N GLY A 115 8.29 -9.34 -18.54
CA GLY A 115 8.23 -8.15 -17.70
C GLY A 115 8.50 -6.84 -18.46
N LEU A 116 9.31 -6.87 -19.53
CA LEU A 116 9.59 -5.69 -20.36
C LEU A 116 8.36 -5.26 -21.16
N ASP A 117 7.58 -6.20 -21.68
CA ASP A 117 6.34 -5.91 -22.40
C ASP A 117 5.28 -5.35 -21.44
N ASP A 118 5.16 -5.93 -20.25
CA ASP A 118 4.22 -5.43 -19.23
C ASP A 118 4.58 -4.01 -18.74
N ILE A 119 5.87 -3.67 -18.65
CA ILE A 119 6.32 -2.29 -18.36
C ILE A 119 5.93 -1.34 -19.51
N ARG A 120 6.06 -1.76 -20.77
CA ARG A 120 5.70 -0.95 -21.94
C ARG A 120 4.18 -0.71 -22.01
N GLU A 121 3.40 -1.73 -21.70
CA GLU A 121 1.93 -1.66 -21.68
C GLU A 121 1.39 -0.96 -20.42
N GLY A 122 2.20 -0.85 -19.36
CA GLY A 122 1.81 -0.25 -18.10
C GLY A 122 0.80 -1.10 -17.34
N VAL A 123 1.06 -2.41 -17.28
CA VAL A 123 0.19 -3.40 -16.62
C VAL A 123 0.93 -4.14 -15.51
N ILE A 124 0.22 -4.45 -14.43
CA ILE A 124 0.68 -5.27 -13.32
C ILE A 124 0.17 -6.69 -13.58
N LYS A 125 1.08 -7.63 -13.86
CA LYS A 125 0.82 -9.06 -14.05
C LYS A 125 1.69 -9.92 -13.13
N THR A 126 1.26 -11.16 -12.90
CA THR A 126 1.98 -12.15 -12.11
C THR A 126 2.72 -13.15 -13.02
N PRO A 127 3.89 -13.68 -12.60
CA PRO A 127 4.65 -14.67 -13.40
C PRO A 127 3.93 -16.01 -13.62
N ILE A 128 3.02 -16.36 -12.71
CA ILE A 128 2.23 -17.59 -12.68
C ILE A 128 0.76 -17.21 -12.38
N PRO A 129 -0.22 -18.13 -12.48
CA PRO A 129 -1.61 -17.82 -12.21
C PRO A 129 -1.82 -17.08 -10.87
N PRO A 130 -2.55 -15.94 -10.84
CA PRO A 130 -2.65 -15.07 -9.66
C PRO A 130 -3.12 -15.78 -8.38
N LYS A 131 -4.06 -16.74 -8.48
CA LYS A 131 -4.54 -17.49 -7.30
C LYS A 131 -3.42 -18.30 -6.65
N GLU A 132 -2.51 -18.88 -7.42
CA GLU A 132 -1.40 -19.69 -6.92
C GLU A 132 -0.43 -18.86 -6.07
N THR A 133 0.05 -17.75 -6.63
CA THR A 133 0.94 -16.80 -5.95
C THR A 133 0.30 -16.18 -4.71
N LEU A 134 -1.01 -15.88 -4.76
CA LEU A 134 -1.75 -15.31 -3.63
C LEU A 134 -1.99 -16.33 -2.50
N MET A 135 -2.20 -17.61 -2.82
CA MET A 135 -2.37 -18.64 -1.80
C MET A 135 -1.06 -18.93 -1.03
N GLU A 136 0.09 -18.73 -1.68
CA GLU A 136 1.41 -18.78 -1.07
C GLU A 136 1.63 -17.60 -0.11
N ASP A 137 1.47 -16.36 -0.60
CA ASP A 137 1.64 -15.15 0.19
C ASP A 137 0.56 -14.10 -0.15
N PRO A 138 -0.56 -14.06 0.59
CA PRO A 138 -1.66 -13.16 0.30
C PRO A 138 -1.30 -11.67 0.44
N LEU A 139 -0.18 -11.33 1.11
CA LEU A 139 0.31 -9.94 1.16
C LEU A 139 0.58 -9.38 -0.24
N ARG A 140 0.86 -10.25 -1.23
CA ARG A 140 1.08 -9.85 -2.62
C ARG A 140 -0.09 -9.03 -3.18
N ALA A 141 -1.33 -9.24 -2.75
CA ALA A 141 -2.47 -8.40 -3.13
C ALA A 141 -2.23 -6.90 -2.81
N LEU A 142 -1.71 -6.58 -1.61
CA LEU A 142 -1.37 -5.20 -1.25
C LEU A 142 -0.14 -4.69 -2.01
N ARG A 143 0.81 -5.57 -2.33
CA ARG A 143 1.97 -5.21 -3.16
C ARG A 143 1.54 -4.85 -4.58
N TYR A 144 0.59 -5.56 -5.16
CA TYR A 144 0.02 -5.27 -6.48
C TYR A 144 -0.60 -3.88 -6.51
N ILE A 145 -1.43 -3.57 -5.49
CA ILE A 145 -2.01 -2.23 -5.32
C ILE A 145 -0.91 -1.16 -5.16
N ARG A 146 0.11 -1.43 -4.33
CA ARG A 146 1.24 -0.50 -4.15
C ARG A 146 1.98 -0.24 -5.44
N PHE A 147 2.28 -1.25 -6.24
CA PHE A 147 3.00 -1.06 -7.50
C PHE A 147 2.14 -0.38 -8.56
N ALA A 148 0.86 -0.77 -8.69
CA ALA A 148 -0.11 -0.09 -9.56
C ALA A 148 -0.22 1.40 -9.22
N SER A 149 -0.42 1.73 -7.94
CA SER A 149 -0.50 3.12 -7.47
C SER A 149 0.82 3.89 -7.58
N ARG A 150 1.97 3.23 -7.38
CA ARG A 150 3.30 3.85 -7.51
C ARG A 150 3.62 4.24 -8.95
N PHE A 151 3.28 3.37 -9.91
CA PHE A 151 3.65 3.54 -11.32
C PHE A 151 2.51 4.12 -12.18
N GLY A 152 1.27 4.13 -11.67
CA GLY A 152 0.09 4.47 -12.46
C GLY A 152 -0.29 3.39 -13.46
N PHE A 153 0.09 2.14 -13.18
CA PHE A 153 -0.18 0.99 -14.04
C PHE A 153 -1.57 0.42 -13.76
N LYS A 154 -2.18 -0.20 -14.77
CA LYS A 154 -3.41 -0.96 -14.61
C LYS A 154 -3.11 -2.33 -14.00
N ILE A 155 -4.07 -2.91 -13.30
CA ILE A 155 -3.97 -4.28 -12.81
C ILE A 155 -4.67 -5.20 -13.81
N ASP A 156 -4.06 -6.33 -14.10
CA ASP A 156 -4.65 -7.39 -14.93
C ASP A 156 -5.93 -7.96 -14.28
N ASP A 157 -6.96 -8.21 -15.09
CA ASP A 157 -8.28 -8.60 -14.58
C ASP A 157 -8.23 -9.95 -13.85
N ASP A 158 -7.34 -10.87 -14.23
CA ASP A 158 -7.18 -12.17 -13.56
C ASP A 158 -6.68 -11.99 -12.11
N ILE A 159 -5.89 -10.94 -11.84
CA ILE A 159 -5.48 -10.59 -10.47
C ILE A 159 -6.68 -10.10 -9.68
N VAL A 160 -7.53 -9.26 -10.27
CA VAL A 160 -8.72 -8.72 -9.60
C VAL A 160 -9.67 -9.86 -9.21
N GLU A 161 -9.91 -10.78 -10.14
CA GLU A 161 -10.73 -11.97 -9.90
C GLU A 161 -10.13 -12.85 -8.80
N ALA A 162 -8.83 -13.18 -8.91
CA ALA A 162 -8.17 -14.04 -7.94
C ALA A 162 -8.10 -13.43 -6.54
N VAL A 163 -7.96 -12.11 -6.39
CA VAL A 163 -7.99 -11.49 -5.06
C VAL A 163 -9.39 -11.55 -4.44
N ARG A 164 -10.45 -11.46 -5.25
CA ARG A 164 -11.85 -11.55 -4.76
C ARG A 164 -12.29 -12.96 -4.41
N ASP A 165 -11.57 -13.97 -4.86
CA ASP A 165 -11.82 -15.37 -4.53
C ASP A 165 -11.85 -15.58 -3.00
N GLU A 166 -12.84 -16.34 -2.53
CA GLU A 166 -13.10 -16.52 -1.09
C GLU A 166 -11.93 -17.20 -0.36
N ASP A 167 -11.24 -18.15 -1.00
CA ASP A 167 -10.09 -18.85 -0.40
C ASP A 167 -8.92 -17.87 -0.21
N VAL A 168 -8.72 -16.98 -1.19
CA VAL A 168 -7.67 -15.96 -1.13
C VAL A 168 -8.00 -14.91 -0.07
N GLN A 169 -9.24 -14.47 0.02
CA GLN A 169 -9.71 -13.55 1.06
C GLN A 169 -9.55 -14.15 2.46
N ASP A 170 -9.86 -15.44 2.63
CA ASP A 170 -9.64 -16.14 3.89
C ASP A 170 -8.15 -16.29 4.22
N ALA A 171 -7.34 -16.69 3.24
CA ALA A 171 -5.89 -16.76 3.39
C ALA A 171 -5.32 -15.39 3.77
N PHE A 172 -5.83 -14.30 3.19
CA PHE A 172 -5.42 -12.93 3.52
C PHE A 172 -5.66 -12.60 4.99
N ARG A 173 -6.88 -12.84 5.50
CA ARG A 173 -7.24 -12.60 6.90
C ARG A 173 -6.42 -13.42 7.88
N ASN A 174 -6.11 -14.68 7.53
CA ASN A 174 -5.49 -15.63 8.45
C ASN A 174 -3.95 -15.64 8.39
N LYS A 175 -3.34 -15.34 7.23
CA LYS A 175 -1.88 -15.46 7.02
C LYS A 175 -1.15 -14.11 7.04
N VAL A 176 -1.81 -13.00 6.72
CA VAL A 176 -1.14 -11.71 6.62
C VAL A 176 -1.02 -11.08 8.00
N SER A 177 0.22 -10.97 8.49
CA SER A 177 0.47 -10.33 9.78
C SER A 177 0.21 -8.83 9.71
N ARG A 178 -0.23 -8.29 10.85
CA ARG A 178 -0.49 -6.87 11.09
C ARG A 178 0.70 -5.97 10.71
N GLU A 179 1.92 -6.38 11.05
CA GLU A 179 3.16 -5.65 10.75
C GLU A 179 3.47 -5.61 9.24
N ARG A 180 3.31 -6.74 8.54
CA ARG A 180 3.56 -6.81 7.09
C ARG A 180 2.56 -5.93 6.33
N MET A 181 1.31 -5.97 6.77
CA MET A 181 0.24 -5.14 6.22
C MET A 181 0.51 -3.64 6.42
N GLU A 182 1.00 -3.23 7.59
CA GLU A 182 1.36 -1.83 7.87
C GLU A 182 2.37 -1.31 6.86
N LYS A 183 3.45 -2.06 6.59
CA LYS A 183 4.53 -1.62 5.69
C LYS A 183 4.01 -1.31 4.29
N GLU A 184 3.13 -2.15 3.76
CA GLU A 184 2.52 -1.92 2.45
C GLU A 184 1.55 -0.74 2.49
N LYS A 185 0.69 -0.64 3.52
CA LYS A 185 -0.25 0.49 3.70
C LYS A 185 0.47 1.83 3.77
N ARG A 186 1.52 1.93 4.59
CA ARG A 186 2.30 3.16 4.74
C ARG A 186 2.88 3.58 3.39
N LYS A 187 3.48 2.65 2.64
CA LYS A 187 4.02 2.93 1.30
C LYS A 187 2.95 3.33 0.28
N MET A 188 1.74 2.78 0.36
CA MET A 188 0.61 3.18 -0.49
C MET A 188 0.13 4.59 -0.16
N LEU A 189 -0.01 4.91 1.13
CA LEU A 189 -0.50 6.20 1.60
C LEU A 189 0.53 7.32 1.49
N THR A 190 1.83 7.04 1.50
CA THR A 190 2.88 8.06 1.26
C THR A 190 3.35 8.10 -0.20
N GLY A 191 2.90 7.14 -1.01
CA GLY A 191 3.24 7.02 -2.42
C GLY A 191 2.66 8.13 -3.30
N PRO A 192 2.93 8.10 -4.61
CA PRO A 192 2.56 9.17 -5.53
C PRO A 192 1.05 9.25 -5.84
N ASN A 193 0.30 8.17 -5.65
CA ASN A 193 -1.14 8.12 -5.94
C ASN A 193 -1.93 7.32 -4.89
N PRO A 194 -2.11 7.85 -3.67
CA PRO A 194 -2.88 7.19 -2.62
C PRO A 194 -4.36 7.04 -2.98
N LYS A 195 -4.92 7.90 -3.85
CA LYS A 195 -6.29 7.77 -4.35
C LYS A 195 -6.48 6.45 -5.11
N LEU A 196 -5.62 6.20 -6.10
CA LEU A 196 -5.66 4.94 -6.86
C LEU A 196 -5.45 3.72 -5.96
N ALA A 197 -4.58 3.82 -4.95
CA ALA A 197 -4.40 2.74 -3.99
C ALA A 197 -5.71 2.40 -3.25
N MET A 198 -6.46 3.42 -2.81
CA MET A 198 -7.72 3.22 -2.11
C MET A 198 -8.85 2.74 -3.03
N GLU A 199 -8.91 3.23 -4.27
CA GLU A 199 -9.82 2.72 -5.31
C GLU A 199 -9.57 1.22 -5.56
N LEU A 200 -8.31 0.80 -5.69
CA LEU A 200 -7.96 -0.61 -5.86
C LEU A 200 -8.22 -1.45 -4.60
N ILE A 201 -8.06 -0.90 -3.39
CA ILE A 201 -8.45 -1.59 -2.14
C ILE A 201 -9.96 -1.88 -2.13
N ARG A 202 -10.78 -0.94 -2.61
CA ARG A 202 -12.22 -1.17 -2.82
C ARG A 202 -12.44 -2.26 -3.85
N ASP A 203 -11.79 -2.16 -5.00
CA ASP A 203 -12.00 -3.11 -6.09
C ASP A 203 -11.54 -4.52 -5.70
N PHE A 204 -10.51 -4.65 -4.85
CA PHE A 204 -10.05 -5.93 -4.29
C PHE A 204 -10.91 -6.44 -3.12
N GLN A 205 -11.94 -5.69 -2.70
CA GLN A 205 -12.78 -5.98 -1.53
C GLN A 205 -12.01 -6.10 -0.21
N LEU A 206 -10.83 -5.46 -0.10
CA LEU A 206 -9.97 -5.51 1.10
C LEU A 206 -10.24 -4.36 2.08
N ARG A 207 -11.32 -3.58 1.89
CA ARG A 207 -11.59 -2.39 2.71
C ARG A 207 -11.77 -2.69 4.18
N SER A 208 -12.50 -3.75 4.55
CA SER A 208 -12.69 -4.14 5.95
C SER A 208 -11.36 -4.44 6.66
N GLU A 209 -10.38 -4.95 5.92
CA GLU A 209 -9.04 -5.27 6.42
C GLU A 209 -8.14 -4.02 6.50
N VAL A 210 -8.43 -2.99 5.68
CA VAL A 210 -7.62 -1.77 5.59
C VAL A 210 -8.17 -0.62 6.44
N LEU A 211 -9.49 -0.44 6.50
CA LEU A 211 -10.20 0.63 7.21
C LEU A 211 -11.44 0.06 7.92
N LYS A 212 -11.22 -0.76 8.95
CA LYS A 212 -12.30 -1.40 9.70
C LYS A 212 -13.19 -0.35 10.39
N LEU A 213 -14.42 -0.21 9.90
CA LEU A 213 -15.44 0.67 10.49
C LEU A 213 -15.96 0.12 11.84
N PRO A 214 -16.46 0.97 12.74
CA PRO A 214 -17.26 0.52 13.88
C PRO A 214 -18.49 -0.27 13.41
N GLU A 215 -18.85 -1.34 14.11
CA GLU A 215 -19.91 -2.29 13.69
C GLU A 215 -21.28 -1.63 13.43
N LYS A 216 -21.57 -0.53 14.11
CA LYS A 216 -22.85 0.20 13.96
C LYS A 216 -22.90 1.11 12.73
N TYR A 217 -21.78 1.34 12.04
CA TYR A 217 -21.69 2.33 10.97
C TYR A 217 -22.28 1.75 9.67
N GLU A 218 -22.92 2.61 8.88
CA GLU A 218 -23.32 2.29 7.51
C GLU A 218 -22.06 2.09 6.61
N GLU A 219 -22.24 1.43 5.46
CA GLU A 219 -21.16 1.21 4.50
C GLU A 219 -20.73 2.53 3.81
N TRP A 220 -19.49 2.55 3.31
CA TRP A 220 -18.89 3.72 2.66
C TRP A 220 -19.68 4.25 1.45
N GLU A 221 -20.39 3.36 0.74
CA GLU A 221 -21.23 3.67 -0.41
C GLU A 221 -22.57 4.34 -0.08
N MET A 222 -22.88 4.57 1.20
CA MET A 222 -24.19 5.12 1.57
C MET A 222 -24.51 6.42 0.82
N ASP A 223 -25.73 6.49 0.28
CA ASP A 223 -26.24 7.72 -0.31
C ASP A 223 -26.54 8.73 0.82
N GLN A 224 -25.85 9.87 0.76
CA GLN A 224 -26.03 10.95 1.71
C GLN A 224 -27.43 11.58 1.60
N ASN A 225 -28.15 11.37 0.48
CA ASN A 225 -29.47 11.94 0.17
C ASN A 225 -29.61 13.40 0.65
N SER A 226 -28.62 14.21 0.27
CA SER A 226 -28.48 15.61 0.70
C SER A 226 -28.61 16.52 -0.52
N PRO A 227 -29.34 17.65 -0.43
CA PRO A 227 -29.48 18.58 -1.55
C PRO A 227 -28.17 19.31 -1.88
N TYR A 228 -27.16 19.19 -1.01
CA TYR A 228 -25.87 19.86 -1.14
C TYR A 228 -24.75 18.95 -1.67
N HIS A 229 -25.00 17.65 -1.83
CA HIS A 229 -23.98 16.67 -2.22
C HIS A 229 -24.49 15.77 -3.34
N GLN A 230 -23.67 15.59 -4.38
CA GLN A 230 -23.94 14.68 -5.49
C GLN A 230 -23.18 13.36 -5.38
N LEU A 231 -22.27 13.25 -4.40
CA LEU A 231 -21.39 12.09 -4.19
C LEU A 231 -21.78 11.36 -2.91
N ASN A 232 -21.61 10.03 -2.91
CA ASN A 232 -21.62 9.25 -1.66
C ASN A 232 -20.39 9.60 -0.80
N VAL A 233 -20.32 9.07 0.42
CA VAL A 233 -19.23 9.38 1.36
C VAL A 233 -17.87 8.94 0.81
N TRP A 234 -17.79 7.78 0.16
CA TRP A 234 -16.58 7.27 -0.46
C TRP A 234 -16.02 8.19 -1.56
N ASP A 235 -16.84 8.52 -2.55
CA ASP A 235 -16.42 9.30 -3.73
C ASP A 235 -15.98 10.72 -3.32
N HIS A 236 -16.71 11.36 -2.39
CA HIS A 236 -16.30 12.63 -1.78
C HIS A 236 -14.95 12.52 -1.03
N THR A 237 -14.73 11.41 -0.33
CA THR A 237 -13.47 11.14 0.37
C THR A 237 -12.32 10.98 -0.62
N MET A 238 -12.53 10.29 -1.73
CA MET A 238 -11.53 10.11 -2.79
C MET A 238 -11.20 11.43 -3.49
N GLU A 239 -12.19 12.29 -3.76
CA GLU A 239 -11.95 13.64 -4.29
C GLU A 239 -11.13 14.49 -3.31
N THR A 240 -11.46 14.42 -2.02
CA THR A 240 -10.72 15.14 -0.97
C THR A 240 -9.27 14.68 -0.91
N LEU A 241 -9.02 13.36 -0.95
CA LEU A 241 -7.68 12.79 -0.99
C LEU A 241 -6.90 13.22 -2.23
N ASN A 242 -7.55 13.26 -3.39
CA ASN A 242 -6.94 13.74 -4.64
C ASN A 242 -6.56 15.22 -4.59
N ASN A 243 -7.47 16.07 -4.11
CA ASN A 243 -7.22 17.50 -3.93
C ASN A 243 -6.06 17.75 -2.95
N LEU A 244 -5.94 16.92 -1.90
CA LEU A 244 -4.83 16.98 -0.96
C LEU A 244 -3.49 16.66 -1.66
N GLN A 245 -3.45 15.68 -2.56
CA GLN A 245 -2.21 15.36 -3.29
C GLN A 245 -1.72 16.54 -4.13
N GLU A 246 -2.62 17.26 -4.79
CA GLU A 246 -2.25 18.45 -5.57
C GLU A 246 -1.64 19.56 -4.69
N ILE A 247 -2.12 19.70 -3.45
CA ILE A 247 -1.55 20.65 -2.49
C ILE A 247 -0.18 20.17 -2.00
N ILE A 248 -0.05 18.89 -1.67
CA ILE A 248 1.20 18.28 -1.21
C ILE A 248 2.29 18.38 -2.28
N LYS A 249 1.98 18.16 -3.57
CA LYS A 249 2.94 18.27 -4.68
C LYS A 249 3.67 19.62 -4.71
N SER A 250 2.98 20.69 -4.32
CA SER A 250 3.53 22.05 -4.30
C SER A 250 4.32 22.39 -3.03
N ARG A 251 4.51 21.44 -2.11
CA ARG A 251 5.10 21.65 -0.79
C ARG A 251 6.11 20.56 -0.44
N ASN A 252 7.12 20.92 0.34
CA ASN A 252 8.11 19.96 0.84
C ASN A 252 7.59 19.26 2.10
N VAL A 253 6.66 18.33 1.92
CA VAL A 253 6.02 17.58 3.02
C VAL A 253 6.77 16.27 3.24
N SER A 254 7.15 15.98 4.49
CA SER A 254 7.82 14.72 4.85
C SER A 254 6.88 13.52 4.67
N ASP A 255 7.40 12.32 4.44
CA ASP A 255 6.57 11.12 4.31
C ASP A 255 5.77 10.80 5.58
N ALA A 256 6.33 11.11 6.77
CA ALA A 256 5.61 10.98 8.03
C ALA A 256 4.37 11.90 8.08
N ASP A 257 4.50 13.12 7.57
CA ASP A 257 3.38 14.07 7.52
C ASP A 257 2.38 13.72 6.43
N LYS A 258 2.84 13.26 5.24
CA LYS A 258 1.95 12.76 4.18
C LYS A 258 1.04 11.65 4.71
N PHE A 259 1.61 10.70 5.46
CA PHE A 259 0.85 9.60 6.05
C PHE A 259 -0.30 10.10 6.93
N VAL A 260 0.02 11.01 7.87
CA VAL A 260 -0.95 11.62 8.78
C VAL A 260 -2.01 12.43 8.02
N LEU A 261 -1.60 13.25 7.05
CA LEU A 261 -2.50 14.08 6.24
C LEU A 261 -3.47 13.23 5.42
N ASN A 262 -2.98 12.15 4.81
CA ASN A 262 -3.80 11.27 3.98
C ASN A 262 -4.78 10.46 4.83
N LEU A 263 -4.39 9.99 6.02
CA LEU A 263 -5.32 9.40 6.98
C LEU A 263 -6.40 10.39 7.43
N ALA A 264 -6.01 11.63 7.72
CA ALA A 264 -6.97 12.65 8.12
C ALA A 264 -7.95 12.99 6.98
N ALA A 265 -7.49 13.07 5.72
CA ALA A 265 -8.36 13.23 4.56
C ALA A 265 -9.30 12.03 4.35
N LEU A 266 -8.82 10.80 4.55
CA LEU A 266 -9.64 9.59 4.45
C LEU A 266 -10.74 9.51 5.51
N LEU A 267 -10.48 10.08 6.69
CA LEU A 267 -11.34 9.92 7.86
C LEU A 267 -12.10 11.20 8.23
N HIS A 268 -11.95 12.29 7.48
CA HIS A 268 -12.51 13.60 7.88
C HIS A 268 -14.04 13.62 7.99
N ASP A 269 -14.72 12.84 7.15
CA ASP A 269 -16.19 12.81 7.02
C ASP A 269 -16.78 11.43 7.37
N VAL A 270 -15.95 10.50 7.87
CA VAL A 270 -16.38 9.11 8.17
C VAL A 270 -17.50 9.05 9.20
N GLY A 271 -17.63 10.08 10.05
CA GLY A 271 -18.70 10.20 11.03
C GLY A 271 -20.10 10.29 10.41
N LYS A 272 -20.24 10.66 9.13
CA LYS A 272 -21.52 10.62 8.41
C LYS A 272 -22.10 9.22 8.28
N LEU A 273 -21.25 8.20 8.40
CA LEU A 273 -21.64 6.80 8.42
C LEU A 273 -22.29 6.38 9.75
N ASP A 274 -22.22 7.20 10.80
CA ASP A 274 -22.87 6.92 12.07
C ASP A 274 -24.39 7.15 11.95
N PRO A 275 -25.23 6.11 12.02
CA PRO A 275 -26.67 6.29 11.86
C PRO A 275 -27.28 7.14 12.98
N GLU A 276 -26.63 7.25 14.15
CA GLU A 276 -27.14 8.03 15.29
C GLU A 276 -27.15 9.53 15.05
N ILE A 277 -26.32 10.04 14.13
CA ILE A 277 -26.25 11.48 13.82
C ILE A 277 -27.11 11.86 12.60
N LYS A 278 -27.73 10.87 11.96
CA LYS A 278 -28.54 11.05 10.75
C LYS A 278 -29.88 11.67 11.14
N GLY A 279 -30.02 12.96 10.89
CA GLY A 279 -31.28 13.69 10.95
C GLY A 279 -32.03 13.61 9.61
N VAL A 280 -33.36 13.66 9.67
CA VAL A 280 -34.22 13.72 8.48
C VAL A 280 -34.92 15.07 8.44
N LYS A 281 -34.89 15.71 7.27
CA LYS A 281 -35.58 16.97 7.01
C LYS A 281 -36.45 16.82 5.77
N GLU A 282 -37.75 17.04 5.94
CA GLU A 282 -38.70 17.09 4.84
C GLU A 282 -39.06 18.55 4.53
N VAL A 283 -38.89 18.94 3.28
CA VAL A 283 -39.28 20.28 2.79
C VAL A 283 -40.01 20.09 1.46
N GLU A 284 -41.24 20.59 1.37
CA GLU A 284 -42.06 20.52 0.15
C GLU A 284 -42.20 19.09 -0.41
N GLY A 285 -42.34 18.08 0.47
CA GLY A 285 -42.47 16.67 0.12
C GLY A 285 -41.17 15.99 -0.32
N LYS A 286 -40.03 16.70 -0.30
CA LYS A 286 -38.71 16.12 -0.55
C LYS A 286 -38.01 15.82 0.78
N VAL A 287 -37.73 14.54 1.00
CA VAL A 287 -36.97 14.05 2.16
C VAL A 287 -35.48 14.17 1.89
N THR A 288 -34.77 14.82 2.80
CA THR A 288 -33.31 15.00 2.76
C THR A 288 -32.70 14.62 4.10
N HIS A 289 -31.44 14.16 4.10
CA HIS A 289 -30.72 13.86 5.34
C HIS A 289 -29.77 15.00 5.74
N THR A 290 -29.56 15.12 7.05
CA THR A 290 -28.61 16.05 7.67
C THR A 290 -27.71 15.30 8.65
N TYR A 291 -26.43 15.67 8.73
CA TYR A 291 -25.44 14.98 9.56
C TYR A 291 -24.83 15.97 10.57
N HIS A 292 -25.66 16.47 11.47
CA HIS A 292 -25.22 17.43 12.49
C HIS A 292 -24.31 16.73 13.51
N GLY A 293 -23.12 17.28 13.73
CA GLY A 293 -22.13 16.68 14.63
C GLY A 293 -21.29 15.57 14.00
N HIS A 294 -21.30 15.43 12.67
CA HIS A 294 -20.43 14.48 11.96
C HIS A 294 -18.95 14.73 12.21
N GLU A 295 -18.54 15.96 12.52
CA GLU A 295 -17.15 16.28 12.86
C GLU A 295 -16.71 15.55 14.14
N ASP A 296 -17.51 15.65 15.21
CA ASP A 296 -17.22 14.98 16.49
C ASP A 296 -17.35 13.45 16.34
N ALA A 297 -18.29 12.96 15.52
CA ALA A 297 -18.41 11.54 15.18
C ALA A 297 -17.20 11.05 14.38
N SER A 298 -16.69 11.84 13.43
CA SER A 298 -15.51 11.50 12.62
C SER A 298 -14.26 11.39 13.46
N ILE A 299 -14.08 12.24 14.48
CA ILE A 299 -12.97 12.13 15.43
C ILE A 299 -13.04 10.81 16.22
N ARG A 300 -14.23 10.44 16.74
CA ARG A 300 -14.41 9.19 17.48
C ARG A 300 -14.18 7.96 16.59
N ALA A 301 -14.72 7.99 15.37
CA ALA A 301 -14.56 6.95 14.39
C ALA A 301 -13.10 6.82 13.93
N ALA A 302 -12.41 7.93 13.68
CA ALA A 302 -11.00 7.93 13.32
C ALA A 302 -10.15 7.31 14.43
N GLU A 303 -10.41 7.64 15.69
CA GLU A 303 -9.72 6.98 16.81
C GLU A 303 -9.97 5.47 16.83
N TYR A 304 -11.21 5.02 16.66
CA TYR A 304 -11.54 3.60 16.60
C TYR A 304 -10.82 2.89 15.44
N ILE A 305 -10.92 3.44 14.22
CA ILE A 305 -10.36 2.86 13.00
C ILE A 305 -8.83 2.78 13.15
N LEU A 306 -8.18 3.87 13.57
CA LEU A 306 -6.73 3.94 13.67
C LEU A 306 -6.16 3.09 14.82
N ARG A 307 -6.88 2.93 15.94
CA ARG A 307 -6.46 1.99 17.00
C ARG A 307 -6.56 0.53 16.55
N ASN A 308 -7.51 0.22 15.67
CA ASN A 308 -7.64 -1.10 15.08
C ASN A 308 -6.73 -1.29 13.85
N LEU A 309 -6.15 -0.21 13.33
CA LEU A 309 -5.23 -0.22 12.22
C LEU A 309 -3.81 -0.55 12.71
N PRO A 310 -3.22 -1.68 12.28
CA PRO A 310 -1.86 -2.03 12.66
C PRO A 310 -0.85 -0.93 12.38
N GLY A 311 0.02 -0.65 13.37
CA GLY A 311 1.22 0.15 13.16
C GLY A 311 1.06 1.66 13.14
N VAL A 312 -0.16 2.16 13.36
CA VAL A 312 -0.38 3.59 13.60
C VAL A 312 0.02 3.91 15.03
N ARG A 313 0.95 4.86 15.20
CA ARG A 313 1.41 5.29 16.53
C ARG A 313 0.38 6.17 17.20
N VAL A 314 0.35 6.18 18.54
CA VAL A 314 -0.55 7.03 19.33
C VAL A 314 -0.40 8.50 18.96
N GLU A 315 0.84 8.98 18.75
CA GLU A 315 1.06 10.36 18.33
C GLU A 315 0.47 10.65 16.93
N GLU A 316 0.51 9.69 16.00
CA GLU A 316 -0.10 9.83 14.67
C GLU A 316 -1.63 9.91 14.78
N ILE A 317 -2.25 9.10 15.64
CA ILE A 317 -3.70 9.14 15.92
C ILE A 317 -4.11 10.52 16.43
N GLU A 318 -3.41 11.06 17.42
CA GLU A 318 -3.71 12.38 17.98
C GLU A 318 -3.53 13.50 16.95
N ARG A 319 -2.50 13.41 16.10
CA ARG A 319 -2.32 14.37 14.99
C ARG A 319 -3.47 14.29 13.98
N VAL A 320 -3.93 13.09 13.61
CA VAL A 320 -5.09 12.92 12.72
C VAL A 320 -6.34 13.54 13.35
N LYS A 321 -6.63 13.24 14.62
CA LYS A 321 -7.78 13.81 15.35
C LYS A 321 -7.75 15.33 15.37
N ASN A 322 -6.58 15.92 15.64
CA ASN A 322 -6.40 17.38 15.66
C ASN A 322 -6.62 18.01 14.27
N LEU A 323 -6.23 17.34 13.19
CA LEU A 323 -6.48 17.81 11.83
C LEU A 323 -7.99 17.78 11.48
N ILE A 324 -8.69 16.72 11.90
CA ILE A 324 -10.15 16.60 11.72
C ILE A 324 -10.88 17.69 12.54
N ASP A 325 -10.51 17.93 13.80
CA ASP A 325 -11.06 19.05 14.60
C ASP A 325 -10.72 20.42 13.98
N GLY A 326 -9.51 20.58 13.46
CA GLY A 326 -9.09 21.81 12.78
C GLY A 326 -9.97 22.16 11.57
N ALA A 327 -10.49 21.15 10.86
CA ALA A 327 -11.41 21.32 9.74
C ALA A 327 -12.74 21.97 10.16
N ARG A 328 -13.24 21.66 11.38
CA ARG A 328 -14.46 22.22 11.99
C ARG A 328 -14.46 23.76 12.02
N ARG A 329 -13.29 24.36 12.27
CA ARG A 329 -13.13 25.81 12.50
C ARG A 329 -13.18 26.64 11.21
N VAL A 330 -13.47 26.03 10.06
CA VAL A 330 -13.44 26.67 8.74
C VAL A 330 -14.84 26.77 8.11
N ASN A 331 -15.89 26.24 8.74
CA ASN A 331 -17.23 26.23 8.13
C ASN A 331 -17.83 27.65 8.04
N PRO A 332 -17.97 28.27 6.85
CA PRO A 332 -18.66 29.54 6.69
C PRO A 332 -20.15 29.26 6.49
N GLN A 333 -20.98 29.80 7.38
CA GLN A 333 -22.41 29.86 7.11
C GLN A 333 -22.67 30.50 5.74
N ARG A 334 -23.43 29.79 4.88
CA ARG A 334 -23.94 30.17 3.55
C ARG A 334 -22.89 30.27 2.44
N GLN A 335 -22.98 29.45 1.38
CA GLN A 335 -22.93 29.89 -0.04
C GLN A 335 -23.04 28.73 -1.06
N LYS A 336 -23.42 29.08 -2.30
CA LYS A 336 -23.94 28.23 -3.39
C LYS A 336 -22.89 27.36 -4.10
N THR A 337 -23.42 26.42 -4.89
CA THR A 337 -22.92 25.14 -5.43
C THR A 337 -21.69 25.10 -6.35
N ASP A 338 -20.94 26.19 -6.58
CA ASP A 338 -19.81 26.17 -7.54
C ASP A 338 -18.40 26.23 -6.89
N GLU A 339 -18.29 26.11 -5.56
CA GLU A 339 -17.02 26.28 -4.83
C GLU A 339 -16.51 25.04 -4.08
N ILE A 340 -17.08 23.85 -4.28
CA ILE A 340 -16.71 22.64 -3.52
C ILE A 340 -15.22 22.28 -3.72
N SER A 341 -14.68 22.40 -4.94
CA SER A 341 -13.25 22.16 -5.21
C SER A 341 -12.33 23.26 -4.65
N LYS A 342 -12.81 24.51 -4.55
CA LYS A 342 -12.06 25.63 -3.97
C LYS A 342 -12.08 25.61 -2.43
N MET A 343 -13.17 25.14 -1.82
CA MET A 343 -13.32 25.01 -0.37
C MET A 343 -12.58 23.82 0.20
N SER A 344 -12.62 22.66 -0.49
CA SER A 344 -11.73 21.53 -0.22
C SER A 344 -10.28 22.03 -0.16
N ARG A 345 -9.85 22.84 -1.13
CA ARG A 345 -8.51 23.47 -1.11
C ARG A 345 -8.26 24.47 0.01
N LYS A 346 -9.26 25.17 0.56
CA LYS A 346 -9.07 26.15 1.64
C LYS A 346 -9.02 25.49 3.02
N ALA A 347 -9.84 24.45 3.24
CA ALA A 347 -9.75 23.57 4.40
C ALA A 347 -8.44 22.77 4.37
N LEU A 348 -8.16 22.07 3.26
CA LEU A 348 -6.91 21.33 3.05
C LEU A 348 -5.67 22.23 3.02
N GLY A 349 -5.82 23.48 2.57
CA GLY A 349 -4.75 24.48 2.58
C GLY A 349 -4.25 24.81 3.99
N LYS A 350 -5.08 24.59 5.02
CA LYS A 350 -4.72 24.61 6.44
C LYS A 350 -4.31 23.23 7.00
N PHE A 351 -4.85 22.11 6.49
CA PHE A 351 -4.33 20.77 6.82
C PHE A 351 -2.81 20.70 6.62
N VAL A 352 -2.31 21.29 5.54
CA VAL A 352 -0.87 21.27 5.21
C VAL A 352 -0.10 22.47 5.83
N ARG A 353 -0.75 23.40 6.54
CA ARG A 353 -0.09 24.53 7.25
C ARG A 353 0.07 24.28 8.75
N LEU A 354 -0.75 23.42 9.33
CA LEU A 354 -0.59 22.83 10.66
C LEU A 354 0.33 21.61 10.55
#